data_AF-A0A839WQX6-F1
#
_entry.id   AF-A0A839WQX6-F1
#
_cell.length_a   1.000
_cell.length_b   1.000
_cell.length_c   1.000
_cell.angle_alpha   90.00
_cell.angle_beta   90.00
_cell.angle_gamma   90.00
#
_symmetry.space_group_name_H-M   'P 1'
#
loop_
_entity.id
_entity.type
_entity.pdbx_description
1 polymer ?
#
loop_
_entity_poly.entity_id
_entity_poly.type
_entity_poly.pdbx_seq_one_letter_code
_entity_poly.pdbx_strand_id
1 'polypeptide(L)'
;MLRYCLILVALGGVSGAAGAADTPAAPAPSAEAASIGIAVMREDGTLVLRLRATLDGGAAHGESEFRYRPGTPEYAAVLAHIGGLAPGQSKAVPPWPEGE
;
A
#
# COMPACT_ATOMS: atom_id res chain seq x y z
N MET A 1 -13.02 27.63 21.81
CA MET A 1 -13.60 27.62 23.18
C MET A 1 -15.00 27.03 23.09
N LEU A 2 -15.11 25.69 23.20
CA LEU A 2 -16.36 24.91 23.16
C LEU A 2 -16.00 23.56 23.83
N ARG A 3 -16.00 23.41 25.16
CA ARG A 3 -17.15 23.16 26.04
C ARG A 3 -18.17 22.22 25.41
N TYR A 4 -18.01 20.90 25.57
CA TYR A 4 -19.16 20.01 25.70
C TYR A 4 -18.87 18.71 26.47
N CYS A 5 -19.77 18.46 27.43
CA CYS A 5 -20.17 17.23 28.10
C CYS A 5 -19.12 16.19 28.53
N LEU A 6 -18.72 16.38 29.79
CA LEU A 6 -18.50 15.35 30.78
C LEU A 6 -19.67 14.33 30.79
N ILE A 7 -19.38 13.05 30.50
CA ILE A 7 -20.25 11.92 30.85
C ILE A 7 -19.46 11.04 31.83
N LEU A 8 -19.81 11.16 33.11
CA LEU A 8 -19.42 10.24 34.17
C LEU A 8 -20.34 9.02 34.10
N VAL A 9 -19.79 7.81 33.90
CA VAL A 9 -20.47 6.57 34.27
C VAL A 9 -19.48 5.62 34.96
N ALA A 10 -19.70 5.53 36.27
CA ALA A 10 -19.58 4.41 37.22
C ALA A 10 -18.42 3.40 37.14
N LEU A 11 -17.72 3.30 38.28
CA LEU A 11 -16.86 2.19 38.74
C LEU A 11 -17.69 0.98 39.22
N GLY A 12 -17.19 -0.24 38.96
CA GLY A 12 -17.54 -1.51 39.62
C GLY A 12 -17.13 -2.71 38.75
N GLY A 13 -16.02 -3.44 39.02
CA GLY A 13 -15.94 -4.68 39.83
C GLY A 13 -16.50 -5.90 39.05
N VAL A 14 -15.87 -7.06 38.82
CA VAL A 14 -15.08 -7.96 39.71
C VAL A 14 -14.18 -8.92 38.88
N SER A 15 -13.17 -9.46 39.58
CA SER A 15 -12.16 -10.51 39.34
C SER A 15 -12.53 -11.81 38.58
N GLY A 16 -11.53 -12.40 37.88
CA GLY A 16 -11.47 -13.80 37.44
C GLY A 16 -10.07 -14.20 36.94
N ALA A 17 -9.53 -15.32 37.44
CA ALA A 17 -8.11 -15.70 37.40
C ALA A 17 -7.73 -16.80 36.38
N ALA A 18 -6.42 -16.80 36.05
CA ALA A 18 -5.53 -17.93 35.70
C ALA A 18 -5.71 -18.69 34.37
N GLY A 19 -4.62 -18.70 33.58
CA GLY A 19 -4.40 -19.66 32.49
C GLY A 19 -3.17 -19.33 31.65
N ALA A 20 -2.10 -20.10 31.85
CA ALA A 20 -0.84 -20.03 31.11
C ALA A 20 -0.97 -20.54 29.66
N ALA A 21 -0.28 -19.88 28.73
CA ALA A 21 0.38 -20.46 27.55
C ALA A 21 1.08 -19.28 26.85
N ASP A 22 2.40 -19.21 26.95
CA ASP A 22 3.30 -19.74 25.92
C ASP A 22 3.22 -18.96 24.60
N THR A 23 4.33 -18.27 24.35
CA THR A 23 4.69 -17.41 23.24
C THR A 23 4.07 -17.80 21.90
N PRO A 24 3.27 -16.93 21.26
CA PRO A 24 3.14 -16.98 19.82
C PRO A 24 4.36 -16.28 19.22
N ALA A 25 5.25 -17.12 18.70
CA ALA A 25 6.07 -16.95 17.51
C ALA A 25 6.70 -15.57 17.25
N ALA A 26 8.04 -15.59 17.08
CA ALA A 26 8.76 -14.58 16.33
C ALA A 26 7.95 -14.16 15.08
N PRO A 27 7.90 -12.87 14.72
CA PRO A 27 7.18 -12.46 13.53
C PRO A 27 7.71 -13.28 12.34
N ALA A 28 6.82 -14.08 11.75
CA ALA A 28 7.03 -14.61 10.41
C ALA A 28 7.43 -13.45 9.50
N PRO A 29 8.29 -13.64 8.49
CA PRO A 29 8.82 -12.55 7.68
C PRO A 29 7.66 -11.72 7.12
N SER A 30 7.50 -10.50 7.65
CA SER A 30 6.45 -9.58 7.25
C SER A 30 6.69 -9.13 5.81
N ALA A 31 5.73 -9.41 4.94
CA ALA A 31 5.34 -8.56 3.81
C ALA A 31 6.42 -8.23 2.75
N GLU A 32 7.13 -9.24 2.22
CA GLU A 32 7.97 -9.04 1.04
C GLU A 32 7.10 -9.01 -0.25
N ALA A 33 7.00 -7.82 -0.86
CA ALA A 33 6.47 -7.47 -2.19
C ALA A 33 4.94 -7.53 -2.45
N ALA A 34 4.12 -6.91 -1.59
CA ALA A 34 2.77 -6.52 -2.00
C ALA A 34 2.85 -5.40 -3.07
N SER A 35 2.20 -5.57 -4.22
CA SER A 35 2.16 -4.59 -5.31
C SER A 35 1.87 -3.15 -4.84
N ILE A 36 2.64 -2.19 -5.34
CA ILE A 36 2.45 -0.76 -5.04
C ILE A 36 1.30 -0.12 -5.84
N GLY A 37 0.70 -0.84 -6.80
CA GLY A 37 -0.37 -0.26 -7.62
C GLY A 37 -0.83 -1.10 -8.79
N ILE A 38 -1.52 -0.47 -9.72
CA ILE A 38 -1.96 -1.08 -10.98
C ILE A 38 -1.51 -0.21 -12.16
N ALA A 39 -1.00 -0.86 -13.21
CA ALA A 39 -0.73 -0.24 -14.49
C ALA A 39 -1.75 -0.72 -15.52
N VAL A 40 -2.18 0.17 -16.40
CA VAL A 40 -3.01 -0.12 -17.59
C VAL A 40 -2.31 0.48 -18.80
N MET A 41 -2.22 -0.27 -19.90
CA MET A 41 -1.85 0.30 -21.19
C MET A 41 -3.13 0.62 -21.97
N ARG A 42 -3.31 1.89 -22.32
CA ARG A 42 -4.42 2.33 -23.19
C ARG A 42 -4.19 1.86 -24.62
N GLU A 43 -5.25 1.90 -25.44
CA GLU A 43 -5.19 1.52 -26.87
C GLU A 43 -4.15 2.32 -27.65
N ASP A 44 -3.88 3.57 -27.26
CA ASP A 44 -2.87 4.44 -27.87
C ASP A 44 -1.43 4.14 -27.39
N GLY A 45 -1.24 3.09 -26.58
CA GLY A 45 0.04 2.71 -25.99
C GLY A 45 0.42 3.51 -24.74
N THR A 46 -0.38 4.49 -24.30
CA THR A 46 -0.10 5.26 -23.08
C THR A 46 -0.21 4.36 -21.85
N LEU A 47 0.83 4.36 -21.02
CA LEU A 47 0.80 3.72 -19.71
C LEU A 47 0.15 4.65 -18.70
N VAL A 48 -0.84 4.14 -17.96
CA VAL A 48 -1.49 4.83 -16.84
C VAL A 48 -1.26 3.99 -15.58
N LEU A 49 -0.51 4.54 -14.63
CA LEU A 49 -0.17 3.89 -13.37
C LEU A 49 -0.96 4.55 -12.25
N ARG A 50 -1.69 3.78 -11.46
CA ARG A 50 -2.29 4.23 -10.21
C ARG A 50 -1.56 3.57 -9.05
N LEU A 51 -0.79 4.37 -8.32
CA LEU A 51 0.11 3.94 -7.27
C LEU A 51 -0.42 4.34 -5.90
N ARG A 52 -0.07 3.53 -4.89
CA ARG A 52 -0.36 3.75 -3.48
C ARG A 52 0.97 3.91 -2.75
N ALA A 53 1.12 5.02 -2.05
CA ALA A 53 2.23 5.25 -1.13
C ALA A 53 1.78 4.94 0.28
N THR A 54 2.54 4.11 1.00
CA THR A 54 2.33 3.86 2.43
C THR A 54 3.47 4.54 3.20
N LEU A 55 3.12 5.39 4.16
CA LEU A 55 4.08 5.98 5.10
C LEU A 55 4.43 4.97 6.21
N ASP A 56 5.64 5.10 6.75
CA ASP A 56 6.09 4.33 7.91
C ASP A 56 5.06 4.38 9.05
N GLY A 57 4.76 3.20 9.61
CA GLY A 57 3.70 3.04 10.62
C GLY A 57 2.30 2.81 10.05
N GLY A 58 2.12 2.73 8.72
CA GLY A 58 0.89 2.24 8.08
C GLY A 58 -0.32 3.17 8.18
N ALA A 59 -0.16 4.37 8.76
CA ALA A 59 -1.26 5.25 9.12
C ALA A 59 -1.71 6.19 8.00
N ALA A 60 -0.89 6.39 6.96
CA ALA A 60 -1.20 7.32 5.88
C ALA A 60 -0.94 6.68 4.51
N HIS A 61 -1.98 6.73 3.67
CA HIS A 61 -1.97 6.26 2.30
C HIS A 61 -2.22 7.43 1.34
N GLY A 62 -1.26 7.67 0.44
CA GLY A 62 -1.46 8.55 -0.72
C GLY A 62 -1.80 7.71 -1.94
N GLU A 63 -2.72 8.18 -2.79
CA GLU A 63 -2.90 7.64 -4.15
C GLU A 63 -2.38 8.65 -5.17
N SER A 64 -1.76 8.17 -6.25
CA SER A 64 -1.27 9.02 -7.33
C SER A 64 -1.45 8.34 -8.67
N GLU A 65 -1.78 9.12 -9.70
CA GLU A 65 -1.87 8.65 -11.08
C GLU A 65 -0.72 9.25 -11.91
N PHE A 66 0.03 8.40 -12.61
CA PHE A 66 1.10 8.79 -13.52
C PHE A 66 0.75 8.33 -14.94
N ARG A 67 1.11 9.14 -15.94
CA ARG A 67 0.88 8.84 -17.36
C ARG A 67 2.16 8.97 -18.15
N TYR A 68 2.54 7.89 -18.83
CA TYR A 68 3.73 7.85 -19.70
C TYR A 68 3.29 7.58 -21.12
N ARG A 69 3.53 8.54 -22.02
CA ARG A 69 3.26 8.35 -23.45
C ARG A 69 4.43 7.61 -24.12
N PRO A 70 4.17 6.83 -25.17
CA PRO A 70 5.24 6.29 -25.99
C PRO A 70 6.21 7.40 -26.42
N GLY A 71 7.51 7.13 -26.31
CA GLY A 71 8.57 8.06 -26.71
C GLY A 71 9.02 9.06 -25.64
N THR A 72 8.43 9.09 -24.44
CA THR A 72 9.06 9.83 -23.32
C THR A 72 10.27 9.07 -22.79
N PRO A 73 11.29 9.76 -22.24
CA PRO A 73 12.52 9.13 -21.76
C PRO A 73 12.29 7.99 -20.76
N GLU A 74 11.26 8.10 -19.93
CA GLU A 74 10.95 7.18 -18.84
C GLU A 74 10.07 6.00 -19.29
N TYR A 75 9.42 6.09 -20.45
CA TYR A 75 8.41 5.12 -20.89
C TYR A 75 8.95 3.69 -20.94
N ALA A 76 10.11 3.51 -21.57
CA ALA A 76 10.72 2.19 -21.74
C ALA A 76 11.15 1.59 -20.39
N ALA A 77 11.72 2.42 -19.50
CA ALA A 77 12.12 2.00 -18.16
C ALA A 77 10.92 1.57 -17.31
N VAL A 78 9.84 2.34 -17.33
CA VAL A 78 8.59 2.01 -16.62
C VAL A 78 7.96 0.75 -17.18
N LEU A 79 7.89 0.60 -18.50
CA LEU A 79 7.35 -0.61 -19.14
C LEU A 79 8.15 -1.87 -18.77
N ALA A 80 9.48 -1.75 -18.76
CA ALA A 80 10.38 -2.83 -18.35
C ALA A 80 10.21 -3.17 -16.87
N HIS A 81 10.08 -2.17 -15.99
CA HIS A 81 9.81 -2.36 -14.56
C HIS A 81 8.52 -3.12 -14.29
N ILE A 82 7.45 -2.83 -15.04
CA ILE A 82 6.18 -3.55 -14.97
C ILE A 82 6.34 -5.01 -15.48
N GLY A 83 7.40 -5.31 -16.22
CA GLY A 83 7.63 -6.59 -16.88
C GLY A 83 6.80 -6.74 -18.15
N GLY A 84 6.63 -5.65 -18.90
CA GLY A 84 5.86 -5.59 -20.13
C GLY A 84 4.35 -5.48 -19.92
N LEU A 85 3.69 -4.87 -20.91
CA LEU A 85 2.24 -4.69 -20.99
C LEU A 85 1.85 -4.42 -22.45
N ALA A 86 0.73 -4.96 -22.91
CA ALA A 86 0.20 -4.70 -24.26
C ALA A 86 -1.06 -3.81 -24.19
N PRO A 87 -1.45 -3.14 -25.30
CA PRO A 87 -2.65 -2.30 -25.32
C PRO A 87 -3.89 -3.04 -24.81
N GLY A 88 -4.66 -2.37 -23.96
CA GLY A 88 -5.86 -2.92 -23.30
C GLY A 88 -5.58 -3.79 -22.06
N GLN A 89 -4.32 -4.17 -21.81
CA GLN A 89 -3.97 -5.00 -20.65
C GLN A 89 -3.73 -4.18 -19.38
N SER A 90 -3.86 -4.85 -18.24
CA SER A 90 -3.50 -4.33 -16.93
C SER A 90 -2.63 -5.31 -16.15
N LYS A 91 -1.74 -4.80 -15.30
CA LYS A 91 -0.83 -5.60 -14.47
C LYS A 91 -0.52 -4.89 -13.16
N ALA A 92 -0.30 -5.68 -12.10
CA ALA A 92 0.17 -5.18 -10.83
C ALA A 92 1.56 -4.52 -10.98
N VAL A 93 1.78 -3.39 -10.31
CA VAL A 93 3.08 -2.69 -10.35
C VAL A 93 3.95 -3.20 -9.19
N PRO A 94 5.09 -3.85 -9.46
CA PRO A 94 6.00 -4.25 -8.40
C PRO A 94 6.61 -3.00 -7.72
N PRO A 95 7.02 -3.11 -6.44
CA PRO A 95 7.80 -2.05 -5.80
C PRO A 95 9.05 -1.75 -6.60
N TRP A 96 9.49 -0.48 -6.59
CA TRP A 96 10.77 -0.11 -7.19
C TRP A 96 11.92 -0.69 -6.35
N PRO A 97 13.00 -1.18 -6.98
CA PRO A 97 14.18 -1.60 -6.25
C PRO A 97 14.74 -0.40 -5.46
N GLU A 98 15.11 -0.63 -4.21
CA GLU A 98 15.72 0.39 -3.36
C GLU A 98 17.19 0.57 -3.75
N GLY A 99 17.58 1.80 -4.11
CA GLY A 99 18.98 2.23 -4.30
C GLY A 99 19.68 1.70 -5.55
N GLU A 100 20.07 2.62 -6.43
CA GLU A 100 21.33 2.50 -7.19
C GLU A 100 22.39 3.41 -6.56
#